data_AF-A0A6H9WVL6-F1
#
_entry.id   AF-A0A6H9WVL6-F1
#
_cell.length_a   1.000
_cell.length_b   1.000
_cell.length_c   1.000
_cell.angle_alpha   90.00
_cell.angle_beta   90.00
_cell.angle_gamma   90.00
#
_symmetry.space_group_name_H-M   'P 1'
#
loop_
_entity.id
_entity.type
_entity.pdbx_description
1 polymer ?
#
loop_
_entity_poly.entity_id
_entity_poly.type
_entity_poly.pdbx_seq_one_letter_code
_entity_poly.pdbx_strand_id
1 'polypeptide(L)'
;MSALAGFVLSWAFPAPGWWFLAPIGVAGMLLPLVGRTVRGALAVGFTGGLAFYGDLISWATLFLGPVPYGALTVLMAIWVAIGAALISSAYRWLPRRWPGRAGRLVALPIAVAGLWTLREAVASTWPYGGFAWGRVAQSQSASPFGDLVSWLGLSGLSFVLVALTALAVEWGLHAARWRSDAAPALAPIATTPRARRESRARSAASAAIAACAVALIAAVPTFPVTQTGTIRIGAVQGATPEAAYFIPNERRDVFDAHALATGLIALDADLDLLLWPEGSMSSSSPLFNPDVARELSILSARYGVPILANTVTVRPGESEGDDQYFNTQFVWDGSAPSAPGWTGQTVDKQHPIPFGEYIPDRDFWYPLAPDLIGLVQRGYTPGEGPAVLDVAGVRAGTFICYDIVDDGVIHDAVTAGSTVLLAPTNNADFGRTDELDQQLAFARLRAMETGRAIVQVSTVGNSAAYGPDGTELASLTQYVPGAMVVDVPLSETTTPAVAFGRAIEWLLAGAGLALLLGARGAAAMPRRRRSGNE
;
A
#
# COMPACT_ATOMS: atom_id res chain seq x y z
N MET A 1 25.62 -8.00 -0.82
CA MET A 1 25.10 -7.01 0.14
C MET A 1 23.76 -6.46 -0.30
N SER A 2 23.63 -5.74 -1.42
CA SER A 2 22.34 -5.16 -1.84
C SER A 2 21.24 -6.19 -2.07
N ALA A 3 21.54 -7.34 -2.70
CA ALA A 3 20.59 -8.45 -2.83
C ALA A 3 20.07 -8.93 -1.46
N LEU A 4 20.98 -9.23 -0.52
CA LEU A 4 20.63 -9.64 0.84
C LEU A 4 19.78 -8.57 1.55
N ALA A 5 20.10 -7.29 1.37
CA ALA A 5 19.32 -6.20 1.94
C ALA A 5 17.89 -6.13 1.37
N GLY A 6 17.72 -6.47 0.08
CA GLY A 6 16.41 -6.62 -0.55
C GLY A 6 15.56 -7.71 0.10
N PHE A 7 16.12 -8.91 0.30
CA PHE A 7 15.43 -10.00 1.03
C PHE A 7 15.13 -9.65 2.49
N VAL A 8 16.06 -8.97 3.17
CA VAL A 8 15.80 -8.53 4.56
C VAL A 8 14.66 -7.52 4.61
N LEU A 9 14.54 -6.65 3.60
CA LEU A 9 13.44 -5.71 3.51
C LEU A 9 12.10 -6.40 3.21
N SER A 10 12.05 -7.42 2.35
CA SER A 10 10.81 -8.14 2.03
C SER A 10 10.23 -8.83 3.27
N TRP A 11 11.06 -9.40 4.15
CA TRP A 11 10.59 -10.01 5.39
C TRP A 11 10.00 -9.03 6.41
N ALA A 12 10.14 -7.72 6.20
CA ALA A 12 9.45 -6.73 7.01
C ALA A 12 7.95 -6.62 6.67
N PHE A 13 7.55 -7.05 5.47
CA PHE A 13 6.17 -7.04 5.01
C PHE A 13 5.39 -8.22 5.63
N PRO A 14 4.06 -8.14 5.72
CA PRO A 14 3.22 -9.20 6.28
C PRO A 14 3.55 -10.58 5.71
N ALA A 15 3.47 -11.58 6.57
CA ALA A 15 3.97 -12.94 6.33
C ALA A 15 5.48 -12.94 5.93
N PRO A 16 6.41 -12.66 6.88
CA PRO A 16 6.27 -12.85 8.34
C PRO A 16 5.94 -11.58 9.15
N GLY A 17 6.00 -10.38 8.58
CA GLY A 17 5.63 -9.13 9.26
C GLY A 17 6.65 -8.64 10.29
N TRP A 18 7.94 -8.97 10.12
CA TRP A 18 9.01 -8.53 11.03
C TRP A 18 9.40 -7.06 10.77
N TRP A 19 8.49 -6.15 11.10
CA TRP A 19 8.58 -4.71 10.81
C TRP A 19 9.92 -4.06 11.20
N PHE A 20 10.59 -4.57 12.24
CA PHE A 20 11.90 -4.09 12.71
C PHE A 20 13.04 -4.38 11.73
N LEU A 21 12.85 -5.25 10.74
CA LEU A 21 13.80 -5.49 9.65
C LEU A 21 13.76 -4.39 8.58
N ALA A 22 12.67 -3.62 8.47
CA ALA A 22 12.57 -2.53 7.49
C ALA A 22 13.75 -1.55 7.57
N PRO A 23 14.10 -0.96 8.73
CA PRO A 23 15.28 -0.08 8.82
C PRO A 23 16.60 -0.82 8.52
N ILE A 24 16.70 -2.12 8.79
CA ILE A 24 17.91 -2.91 8.50
C ILE A 24 18.06 -3.13 6.99
N GLY A 25 16.98 -3.55 6.31
CA GLY A 25 16.92 -3.72 4.86
C GLY A 25 17.19 -2.40 4.14
N VAL A 26 16.51 -1.32 4.52
CA VAL A 26 16.74 0.03 3.97
C VAL A 26 18.19 0.47 4.20
N ALA A 27 18.76 0.32 5.40
CA ALA A 27 20.17 0.65 5.65
C ALA A 27 21.12 -0.16 4.75
N GLY A 28 20.86 -1.46 4.59
CA GLY A 28 21.62 -2.35 3.72
C GLY A 28 21.53 -1.98 2.24
N MET A 29 20.44 -1.35 1.81
CA MET A 29 20.27 -0.80 0.46
C MET A 29 20.92 0.59 0.29
N LEU A 30 21.01 1.41 1.36
CA LEU A 30 21.61 2.74 1.34
C LEU A 30 23.14 2.71 1.42
N LEU A 31 23.72 1.88 2.29
CA LEU A 31 25.17 1.75 2.50
C LEU A 31 25.99 1.54 1.21
N PRO A 32 25.59 0.67 0.25
CA PRO A 32 26.29 0.51 -1.00
C PRO A 32 26.31 1.77 -1.88
N LEU A 33 25.41 2.72 -1.68
CA LEU A 33 25.25 3.92 -2.51
C LEU A 33 26.19 5.05 -2.10
N VAL A 34 26.71 5.00 -0.86
CA VAL A 34 27.61 6.01 -0.29
C VAL A 34 28.89 6.11 -1.12
N GLY A 35 29.06 7.24 -1.81
CA GLY A 35 30.22 7.50 -2.66
C GLY A 35 30.27 6.73 -3.99
N ARG A 36 29.25 5.90 -4.29
CA ARG A 36 29.18 5.10 -5.53
C ARG A 36 28.97 5.98 -6.76
N THR A 37 29.45 5.55 -7.93
CA THR A 37 29.11 6.23 -9.20
C THR A 37 27.65 5.97 -9.57
N VAL A 38 27.06 6.82 -10.42
CA VAL A 38 25.67 6.64 -10.90
C VAL A 38 25.49 5.27 -11.57
N ARG A 39 26.43 4.86 -12.44
CA ARG A 39 26.38 3.53 -13.08
C ARG A 39 26.46 2.39 -12.07
N GLY A 40 27.32 2.51 -11.07
CA GLY A 40 27.40 1.52 -9.99
C GLY A 40 26.14 1.48 -9.12
N ALA A 41 25.52 2.64 -8.88
CA ALA A 41 24.29 2.75 -8.12
C ALA A 41 23.09 2.14 -8.87
N LEU A 42 23.02 2.31 -10.19
CA LEU A 42 22.04 1.63 -11.04
C LEU A 42 22.15 0.11 -10.90
N ALA A 43 23.35 -0.45 -11.06
CA ALA A 43 23.55 -1.90 -10.95
C ALA A 43 23.19 -2.42 -9.56
N VAL A 44 23.68 -1.77 -8.50
CA VAL A 44 23.45 -2.22 -7.12
C VAL A 44 22.00 -2.03 -6.68
N GLY A 45 21.36 -0.94 -7.11
CA GLY A 45 19.94 -0.69 -6.90
C GLY A 45 19.08 -1.72 -7.64
N PHE A 46 19.39 -2.01 -8.90
CA PHE A 46 18.70 -3.05 -9.68
C PHE A 46 18.81 -4.42 -9.02
N THR A 47 20.01 -4.82 -8.59
CA THR A 47 20.19 -6.10 -7.87
C THR A 47 19.43 -6.16 -6.55
N GLY A 48 19.39 -5.06 -5.79
CA GLY A 48 18.61 -4.99 -4.55
C GLY A 48 17.11 -5.03 -4.81
N GLY A 49 16.64 -4.31 -5.85
CA GLY A 49 15.25 -4.29 -6.26
C GLY A 49 14.75 -5.65 -6.78
N LEU A 50 15.58 -6.36 -7.56
CA LEU A 50 15.26 -7.73 -8.00
C LEU A 50 15.07 -8.68 -6.83
N ALA A 51 15.96 -8.63 -5.82
CA ALA A 51 15.83 -9.47 -4.64
C ALA A 51 14.61 -9.10 -3.80
N PHE A 52 14.36 -7.80 -3.60
CA PHE A 52 13.22 -7.31 -2.82
C PHE A 52 11.89 -7.66 -3.48
N TYR A 53 11.65 -7.23 -4.71
CA TYR A 53 10.38 -7.47 -5.39
C TYR A 53 10.22 -8.93 -5.82
N GLY A 54 11.30 -9.61 -6.23
CA GLY A 54 11.21 -11.03 -6.59
C GLY A 54 10.74 -11.92 -5.43
N ASP A 55 11.10 -11.57 -4.20
CA ASP A 55 10.60 -12.25 -3.00
C ASP A 55 9.17 -11.77 -2.65
N LEU A 56 9.00 -10.45 -2.51
CA LEU A 56 7.78 -9.82 -2.01
C LEU A 56 6.53 -10.16 -2.83
N ILE A 57 6.67 -10.20 -4.16
CA ILE A 57 5.54 -10.41 -5.09
C ILE A 57 5.62 -11.75 -5.81
N SER A 58 6.32 -12.72 -5.24
CA SER A 58 6.44 -14.07 -5.80
C SER A 58 5.07 -14.73 -6.05
N TRP A 59 4.07 -14.39 -5.23
CA TRP A 59 2.68 -14.80 -5.36
C TRP A 59 2.02 -14.41 -6.69
N ALA A 60 2.49 -13.34 -7.36
CA ALA A 60 1.96 -12.92 -8.67
C ALA A 60 2.14 -14.00 -9.75
N THR A 61 3.07 -14.95 -9.53
CA THR A 61 3.25 -16.12 -10.39
C THR A 61 2.03 -17.02 -10.45
N LEU A 62 1.26 -17.14 -9.37
CA LEU A 62 0.04 -17.96 -9.35
C LEU A 62 -1.08 -17.34 -10.17
N PHE A 63 -1.23 -16.01 -10.08
CA PHE A 63 -2.27 -15.27 -10.77
C PHE A 63 -1.97 -15.10 -12.27
N LEU A 64 -0.79 -14.56 -12.61
CA LEU A 64 -0.46 -14.14 -13.99
C LEU A 64 0.57 -15.05 -14.67
N GLY A 65 1.17 -15.99 -13.94
CA GLY A 65 2.27 -16.82 -14.44
C GLY A 65 3.65 -16.16 -14.31
N PRO A 66 4.72 -16.92 -14.61
CA PRO A 66 6.10 -16.50 -14.36
C PRO A 66 6.57 -15.34 -15.25
N VAL A 67 5.98 -15.17 -16.44
CA VAL A 67 6.39 -14.13 -17.39
C VAL A 67 5.95 -12.74 -16.91
N PRO A 68 4.67 -12.47 -16.59
CA PRO A 68 4.26 -11.20 -15.99
C PRO A 68 4.93 -10.92 -14.65
N TYR A 69 5.06 -11.92 -13.78
CA TYR A 69 5.80 -11.79 -12.52
C TYR A 69 7.24 -11.30 -12.75
N GLY A 70 7.96 -11.92 -13.69
CA GLY A 70 9.32 -11.53 -14.04
C GLY A 70 9.38 -10.12 -14.61
N ALA A 71 8.45 -9.76 -15.50
CA ALA A 71 8.38 -8.42 -16.09
C ALA A 71 8.11 -7.34 -15.03
N LEU A 72 7.14 -7.55 -14.14
CA LEU A 72 6.83 -6.64 -13.05
C LEU A 72 8.00 -6.51 -12.07
N THR A 73 8.63 -7.62 -11.69
CA THR A 73 9.83 -7.63 -10.84
C THR A 73 10.97 -6.82 -11.44
N VAL A 74 11.22 -6.96 -12.75
CA VAL A 74 12.24 -6.19 -13.48
C VAL A 74 11.87 -4.70 -13.53
N LEU A 75 10.61 -4.36 -13.83
CA LEU A 75 10.14 -2.98 -13.85
C LEU A 75 10.33 -2.30 -12.49
N MET A 76 9.92 -2.96 -11.40
CA MET A 76 10.09 -2.44 -10.05
C MET A 76 11.57 -2.34 -9.66
N ALA A 77 12.41 -3.28 -10.08
CA ALA A 77 13.85 -3.19 -9.90
C ALA A 77 14.48 -2.01 -10.67
N ILE A 78 13.96 -1.63 -11.84
CA ILE A 78 14.37 -0.43 -12.58
C ILE A 78 14.03 0.82 -11.77
N TRP A 79 12.84 0.92 -11.17
CA TRP A 79 12.49 2.04 -10.30
C TRP A 79 13.42 2.16 -9.11
N VAL A 80 13.72 1.05 -8.44
CA VAL A 80 14.71 1.00 -7.36
C VAL A 80 16.08 1.47 -7.85
N ALA A 81 16.52 1.05 -9.04
CA ALA A 81 17.78 1.46 -9.65
C ALA A 81 17.85 2.97 -9.91
N ILE A 82 16.78 3.56 -10.46
CA ILE A 82 16.67 4.99 -10.71
C ILE A 82 16.72 5.77 -9.39
N GLY A 83 15.94 5.36 -8.39
CA GLY A 83 15.99 5.94 -7.05
C GLY A 83 17.39 5.86 -6.43
N ALA A 84 18.04 4.70 -6.54
CA ALA A 84 19.41 4.47 -6.06
C ALA A 84 20.43 5.40 -6.75
N ALA A 85 20.28 5.66 -8.05
CA ALA A 85 21.12 6.61 -8.78
C ALA A 85 20.97 8.06 -8.27
N LEU A 86 19.75 8.48 -7.97
CA LEU A 86 19.47 9.80 -7.39
C LEU A 86 20.03 9.91 -5.96
N ILE A 87 19.78 8.92 -5.12
CA ILE A 87 20.27 8.84 -3.74
C ILE A 87 21.81 8.81 -3.69
N SER A 88 22.46 8.03 -4.56
CA SER A 88 23.91 8.00 -4.67
C SER A 88 24.49 9.36 -5.09
N SER A 89 23.78 10.09 -5.95
CA SER A 89 24.12 11.46 -6.32
C SER A 89 24.00 12.42 -5.12
N ALA A 90 22.98 12.27 -4.28
CA ALA A 90 22.84 13.03 -3.03
C ALA A 90 24.01 12.77 -2.08
N TYR A 91 24.37 11.50 -1.84
CA TYR A 91 25.54 11.10 -1.05
C TYR A 91 26.86 11.67 -1.58
N ARG A 92 26.95 11.96 -2.89
CA ARG A 92 28.12 12.58 -3.51
C ARG A 92 28.10 14.10 -3.40
N TRP A 93 27.00 14.76 -3.70
CA TRP A 93 26.99 16.21 -3.88
C TRP A 93 26.74 16.97 -2.58
N LEU A 94 25.80 16.51 -1.74
CA LEU A 94 25.43 17.24 -0.51
C LEU A 94 26.61 17.37 0.47
N PRO A 95 27.37 16.30 0.79
CA PRO A 95 28.51 16.43 1.70
C PRO A 95 29.64 17.33 1.18
N ARG A 96 29.72 17.56 -0.14
CA ARG A 96 30.68 18.51 -0.74
C ARG A 96 30.18 19.94 -0.64
N ARG A 97 28.88 20.16 -0.84
CA ARG A 97 28.25 21.48 -0.80
C ARG A 97 28.07 22.00 0.62
N TRP A 98 27.67 21.12 1.53
CA TRP A 98 27.41 21.40 2.94
C TRP A 98 28.14 20.36 3.80
N PRO A 99 29.47 20.51 3.99
CA PRO A 99 30.28 19.53 4.71
C PRO A 99 30.02 19.51 6.24
N GLY A 100 29.35 20.55 6.76
CA GLY A 100 29.04 20.68 8.19
C GLY A 100 28.03 19.65 8.71
N ARG A 101 27.89 19.59 10.03
CA ARG A 101 26.99 18.63 10.71
C ARG A 101 25.54 18.74 10.23
N ALA A 102 25.02 19.96 10.06
CA ALA A 102 23.67 20.16 9.55
C ALA A 102 23.48 19.60 8.13
N GLY A 103 24.48 19.76 7.25
CA GLY A 103 24.43 19.20 5.89
C GLY A 103 24.41 17.68 5.88
N ARG A 104 25.18 17.04 6.77
CA ARG A 104 25.31 15.56 6.83
C ARG A 104 24.23 14.87 7.64
N LEU A 105 23.80 15.46 8.75
CA LEU A 105 22.86 14.85 9.71
C LEU A 105 21.43 15.36 9.55
N VAL A 106 21.17 16.35 8.72
CA VAL A 106 19.81 16.86 8.48
C VAL A 106 19.51 16.89 6.98
N ALA A 107 20.24 17.71 6.21
CA ALA A 107 19.93 17.88 4.79
C ALA A 107 20.09 16.56 3.99
N LEU A 108 21.13 15.77 4.26
CA LEU A 108 21.35 14.52 3.56
C LEU A 108 20.28 13.45 3.87
N PRO A 109 19.93 13.14 5.14
CA PRO A 109 18.82 12.23 5.44
C PRO A 109 17.49 12.67 4.83
N ILE A 110 17.16 13.96 4.88
CA ILE A 110 15.96 14.51 4.23
C ILE A 110 16.01 14.32 2.71
N ALA A 111 17.17 14.56 2.09
CA ALA A 111 17.33 14.35 0.66
C ALA A 111 17.17 12.88 0.28
N VAL A 112 17.78 11.97 1.04
CA VAL A 112 17.69 10.52 0.80
C VAL A 112 16.24 10.05 0.95
N ALA A 113 15.56 10.43 2.02
CA ALA A 113 14.17 10.07 2.27
C ALA A 113 13.23 10.65 1.21
N GLY A 114 13.38 11.93 0.87
CA GLY A 114 12.56 12.57 -0.17
C GLY A 114 12.74 11.92 -1.55
N LEU A 115 13.98 11.56 -1.92
CA LEU A 115 14.24 10.84 -3.18
C LEU A 115 13.72 9.40 -3.16
N TRP A 116 13.67 8.76 -1.99
CA TRP A 116 13.04 7.45 -1.82
C TRP A 116 11.52 7.56 -1.98
N THR A 117 10.88 8.52 -1.29
CA THR A 117 9.44 8.80 -1.42
C THR A 117 9.06 9.16 -2.85
N LEU A 118 9.87 9.98 -3.54
CA LEU A 118 9.66 10.28 -4.97
C LEU A 118 9.64 9.00 -5.82
N ARG A 119 10.55 8.06 -5.56
CA ARG A 119 10.59 6.78 -6.28
C ARG A 119 9.33 5.96 -6.00
N GLU A 120 8.92 5.86 -4.74
CA GLU A 120 7.70 5.13 -4.35
C GLU A 120 6.46 5.77 -4.99
N ALA A 121 6.30 7.09 -4.92
CA ALA A 121 5.17 7.82 -5.49
C ALA A 121 5.06 7.59 -7.01
N VAL A 122 6.17 7.75 -7.75
CA VAL A 122 6.16 7.54 -9.21
C VAL A 122 5.82 6.10 -9.57
N ALA A 123 6.45 5.12 -8.92
CA ALA A 123 6.19 3.71 -9.19
C ALA A 123 4.76 3.28 -8.83
N SER A 124 4.14 3.95 -7.86
CA SER A 124 2.77 3.69 -7.42
C SER A 124 1.71 4.21 -8.39
N THR A 125 2.07 5.09 -9.33
CA THR A 125 1.11 5.69 -10.28
C THR A 125 1.46 5.47 -11.75
N TRP A 126 2.71 5.10 -12.06
CA TRP A 126 3.19 5.01 -13.44
C TRP A 126 4.17 3.85 -13.67
N PRO A 127 4.06 3.12 -14.81
CA PRO A 127 3.06 3.23 -15.87
C PRO A 127 1.72 2.54 -15.55
N TYR A 128 0.68 2.84 -16.32
CA TYR A 128 -0.64 2.16 -16.29
C TYR A 128 -1.32 2.11 -14.91
N GLY A 129 -1.31 3.22 -14.17
CA GLY A 129 -1.83 3.26 -12.80
C GLY A 129 -0.81 2.81 -11.74
N GLY A 130 0.31 2.20 -12.15
CA GLY A 130 1.44 1.89 -11.27
C GLY A 130 1.22 0.67 -10.38
N PHE A 131 2.19 0.45 -9.48
CA PHE A 131 2.20 -0.67 -8.55
C PHE A 131 2.65 -0.20 -7.17
N ALA A 132 1.68 0.08 -6.30
CA ALA A 132 1.89 0.70 -4.98
C ALA A 132 2.38 -0.28 -3.89
N TRP A 133 2.59 -1.54 -4.25
CA TRP A 133 3.10 -2.56 -3.34
C TRP A 133 4.59 -2.33 -3.01
N GLY A 134 4.99 -2.74 -1.79
CA GLY A 134 6.40 -2.65 -1.41
C GLY A 134 6.83 -1.26 -0.90
N ARG A 135 5.89 -0.35 -0.65
CA ARG A 135 6.17 0.91 0.07
C ARG A 135 6.61 0.59 1.49
N VAL A 136 7.64 1.26 2.00
CA VAL A 136 8.14 0.98 3.36
C VAL A 136 7.04 1.11 4.42
N ALA A 137 6.10 2.04 4.24
CA ALA A 137 4.93 2.19 5.11
C ALA A 137 4.07 0.92 5.26
N GLN A 138 3.92 0.10 4.20
CA GLN A 138 3.12 -1.13 4.24
C GLN A 138 3.68 -2.12 5.28
N SER A 139 5.01 -2.18 5.43
CA SER A 139 5.67 -3.03 6.44
C SER A 139 5.37 -2.65 7.89
N GLN A 140 4.76 -1.50 8.12
CA GLN A 140 4.54 -0.93 9.46
C GLN A 140 3.09 -1.01 9.94
N SER A 141 2.20 -1.70 9.22
CA SER A 141 0.77 -1.80 9.55
C SER A 141 0.46 -2.29 10.97
N ALA A 142 1.31 -3.14 11.53
CA ALA A 142 1.21 -3.67 12.89
C ALA A 142 2.32 -3.16 13.83
N SER A 143 3.11 -2.17 13.40
CA SER A 143 4.24 -1.64 14.17
C SER A 143 3.82 -0.43 15.01
N PRO A 144 4.62 -0.04 16.03
CA PRO A 144 4.42 1.22 16.75
C PRO A 144 4.51 2.48 15.88
N PHE A 145 5.08 2.40 14.67
CA PHE A 145 5.11 3.54 13.75
C PHE A 145 3.84 3.63 12.87
N GLY A 146 2.96 2.62 12.91
CA GLY A 146 1.74 2.57 12.12
C GLY A 146 0.84 3.77 12.37
N ASP A 147 0.68 4.16 13.63
CA ASP A 147 -0.11 5.31 14.10
C ASP A 147 0.21 6.63 13.37
N LEU A 148 1.46 6.83 12.97
CA LEU A 148 1.91 8.02 12.25
C LEU A 148 1.24 8.17 10.87
N VAL A 149 0.70 7.09 10.30
CA VAL A 149 0.02 7.13 9.01
C VAL A 149 -1.20 8.06 9.05
N SER A 150 -1.88 8.17 10.19
CA SER A 150 -3.01 9.09 10.40
C SER A 150 -2.61 10.57 10.30
N TRP A 151 -1.33 10.88 10.55
CA TRP A 151 -0.79 12.24 10.50
C TRP A 151 -0.15 12.58 9.15
N LEU A 152 0.49 11.59 8.53
CA LEU A 152 1.44 11.83 7.44
C LEU A 152 1.05 11.14 6.13
N GLY A 153 0.04 10.27 6.14
CA GLY A 153 -0.26 9.35 5.06
C GLY A 153 0.83 8.30 4.86
N LEU A 154 0.61 7.38 3.91
CA LEU A 154 1.57 6.30 3.61
C LEU A 154 2.94 6.84 3.17
N SER A 155 2.97 7.82 2.25
CA SER A 155 4.23 8.39 1.76
C SER A 155 5.02 9.12 2.82
N GLY A 156 4.34 9.80 3.75
CA GLY A 156 5.00 10.47 4.87
C GLY A 156 5.54 9.49 5.92
N LEU A 157 4.86 8.38 6.18
CA LEU A 157 5.38 7.30 7.02
C LEU A 157 6.64 6.66 6.39
N SER A 158 6.61 6.32 5.10
CA SER A 158 7.80 5.87 4.36
C SER A 158 8.96 6.86 4.49
N PHE A 159 8.69 8.17 4.32
CA PHE A 159 9.69 9.22 4.46
C PHE A 159 10.34 9.21 5.85
N VAL A 160 9.54 9.19 6.92
CA VAL A 160 10.06 9.21 8.30
C VAL A 160 10.98 8.03 8.57
N LEU A 161 10.57 6.82 8.20
CA LEU A 161 11.36 5.60 8.42
C LEU A 161 12.68 5.64 7.65
N VAL A 162 12.65 6.07 6.38
CA VAL A 162 13.85 6.19 5.56
C VAL A 162 14.75 7.33 6.06
N ALA A 163 14.18 8.45 6.54
CA ALA A 163 14.95 9.57 7.09
C ALA A 163 15.67 9.17 8.39
N LEU A 164 14.99 8.48 9.30
CA LEU A 164 15.59 7.93 10.52
C LEU A 164 16.68 6.92 10.19
N THR A 165 16.44 6.05 9.21
CA THR A 165 17.42 5.06 8.75
C THR A 165 18.65 5.72 8.12
N ALA A 166 18.46 6.70 7.22
CA ALA A 166 19.53 7.44 6.59
C ALA A 166 20.34 8.25 7.60
N LEU A 167 19.68 8.84 8.61
CA LEU A 167 20.32 9.50 9.74
C LEU A 167 21.19 8.51 10.53
N ALA A 168 20.68 7.33 10.85
CA ALA A 168 21.44 6.30 11.55
C ALA A 168 22.66 5.82 10.76
N VAL A 169 22.53 5.66 9.44
CA VAL A 169 23.63 5.35 8.53
C VAL A 169 24.69 6.45 8.57
N GLU A 170 24.30 7.72 8.39
CA GLU A 170 25.24 8.85 8.42
C GLU A 170 25.91 9.03 9.79
N TRP A 171 25.16 8.79 10.87
CA TRP A 171 25.69 8.77 12.21
C TRP A 171 26.80 7.71 12.36
N GLY A 172 26.52 6.48 11.95
CA GLY A 172 27.46 5.35 12.02
C GLY A 172 28.73 5.62 11.21
N LEU A 173 28.59 6.15 9.99
CA LEU A 173 29.71 6.51 9.13
C LEU A 173 30.55 7.65 9.72
N HIS A 174 29.91 8.66 10.31
CA HIS A 174 30.62 9.77 10.96
C HIS A 174 31.38 9.27 12.20
N ALA A 175 30.78 8.40 13.02
CA ALA A 175 31.44 7.80 14.18
C ALA A 175 32.63 6.91 13.78
N ALA A 176 32.53 6.17 12.67
CA ALA A 176 33.63 5.36 12.16
C ALA A 176 34.82 6.22 11.69
N ARG A 177 34.56 7.31 10.94
CA ARG A 177 35.62 8.23 10.48
C ARG A 177 36.36 8.90 11.64
N TRP A 178 35.65 9.28 12.69
CA TRP A 178 36.26 9.82 13.92
C TRP A 178 37.19 8.83 14.62
N ARG A 179 36.89 7.53 14.57
CA ARG A 179 37.77 6.49 15.13
C ARG A 179 39.03 6.28 14.28
N SER A 180 38.91 6.42 12.96
CA SER A 180 40.04 6.29 12.03
C SER A 180 40.97 7.51 12.04
N ASP A 181 40.44 8.74 12.11
CA ASP A 181 41.25 9.97 12.19
C ASP A 181 41.95 10.12 13.55
N ALA A 182 41.44 9.48 14.60
CA ALA A 182 42.11 9.36 15.90
C ALA A 182 43.24 8.30 15.92
N ALA A 183 43.48 7.63 14.79
CA ALA A 183 44.55 6.65 14.61
C ALA A 183 45.49 7.03 13.44
N PRO A 184 46.19 8.18 13.45
CA PRO A 184 47.36 8.32 12.60
C PRO A 184 48.47 7.43 13.17
N ALA A 185 48.90 6.45 12.39
CA ALA A 185 50.24 5.90 12.53
C ALA A 185 51.25 7.07 12.41
N LEU A 186 52.16 7.19 13.37
CA LEU A 186 53.25 8.19 13.45
C LEU A 186 52.89 9.58 14.06
N ALA A 187 52.26 9.62 15.23
CA ALA A 187 52.52 10.65 16.24
C ALA A 187 52.13 10.16 17.65
N PRO A 188 53.07 9.94 18.59
CA PRO A 188 52.74 9.61 19.97
C PRO A 188 52.37 10.89 20.72
N ILE A 189 51.23 11.50 20.39
CA ILE A 189 50.62 12.52 21.24
C ILE A 189 49.39 11.90 21.88
N ALA A 190 49.63 11.44 23.11
CA ALA A 190 48.67 11.10 24.15
C ALA A 190 47.23 11.57 23.89
N THR A 191 46.38 10.70 23.33
CA THR A 191 44.96 10.77 23.68
C THR A 191 44.86 10.23 25.10
N THR A 192 44.77 11.13 26.08
CA THR A 192 44.62 10.73 27.48
C THR A 192 43.44 9.76 27.63
N PRO A 193 43.48 8.80 28.57
CA PRO A 193 42.34 7.93 28.87
C PRO A 193 41.04 8.72 29.10
N ARG A 194 41.18 9.95 29.60
CA ARG A 194 40.11 10.94 29.77
C ARG A 194 39.50 11.42 28.45
N ALA A 195 40.30 11.78 27.44
CA ALA A 195 39.80 12.19 26.13
C ALA A 195 39.05 11.05 25.39
N ARG A 196 39.53 9.79 25.51
CA ARG A 196 38.83 8.60 25.02
C ARG A 196 37.51 8.34 25.77
N ARG A 197 37.50 8.56 27.08
CA ARG A 197 36.29 8.42 27.92
C ARG A 197 35.25 9.50 27.60
N GLU A 198 35.68 10.74 27.39
CA GLU A 198 34.83 11.87 27.01
C GLU A 198 34.28 11.75 25.58
N SER A 199 35.00 11.13 24.64
CA SER A 199 34.45 10.85 23.30
C SER A 199 33.44 9.71 23.31
N ARG A 200 33.73 8.62 24.05
CA ARG A 200 32.77 7.52 24.26
C ARG A 200 31.51 7.99 24.96
N ALA A 201 31.65 8.84 25.99
CA ALA A 201 30.50 9.43 26.70
C ALA A 201 29.66 10.30 25.77
N ARG A 202 30.28 11.14 24.92
CA ARG A 202 29.56 11.94 23.92
C ARG A 202 28.84 11.08 22.88
N SER A 203 29.49 10.03 22.35
CA SER A 203 28.85 9.11 21.42
C SER A 203 27.70 8.33 22.05
N ALA A 204 27.85 7.88 23.30
CA ALA A 204 26.79 7.20 24.05
C ALA A 204 25.61 8.13 24.34
N ALA A 205 25.88 9.36 24.80
CA ALA A 205 24.85 10.36 25.07
C ALA A 205 24.05 10.69 23.80
N SER A 206 24.73 10.84 22.67
CA SER A 206 24.05 11.11 21.42
C SER A 206 23.28 9.90 20.85
N ALA A 207 23.78 8.68 21.01
CA ALA A 207 23.03 7.47 20.67
C ALA A 207 21.77 7.35 21.55
N ALA A 208 21.86 7.68 22.84
CA ALA A 208 20.71 7.74 23.74
C ALA A 208 19.69 8.80 23.29
N ILE A 209 20.13 10.01 22.91
CA ILE A 209 19.23 11.06 22.37
C ILE A 209 18.53 10.58 21.10
N ALA A 210 19.25 9.94 20.18
CA ALA A 210 18.65 9.40 18.95
C ALA A 210 17.63 8.29 19.27
N ALA A 211 17.95 7.38 20.19
CA ALA A 211 17.02 6.34 20.64
C ALA A 211 15.78 6.93 21.31
N CYS A 212 15.94 7.97 22.15
CA CYS A 212 14.83 8.70 22.74
C CYS A 212 13.98 9.39 21.68
N ALA A 213 14.57 10.02 20.66
CA ALA A 213 13.82 10.65 19.57
C ALA A 213 13.02 9.63 18.76
N VAL A 214 13.62 8.48 18.44
CA VAL A 214 12.91 7.37 17.76
C VAL A 214 11.78 6.83 18.63
N ALA A 215 12.01 6.65 19.94
CA ALA A 215 10.98 6.21 20.87
C ALA A 215 9.83 7.22 21.01
N LEU A 216 10.13 8.52 21.00
CA LEU A 216 9.12 9.58 21.02
C LEU A 216 8.29 9.59 19.74
N ILE A 217 8.93 9.40 18.57
CA ILE A 217 8.24 9.30 17.28
C ILE A 217 7.33 8.05 17.24
N ALA A 218 7.83 6.91 17.72
CA ALA A 218 7.08 5.65 17.82
C ALA A 218 5.98 5.66 18.88
N ALA A 219 5.94 6.68 19.75
CA ALA A 219 4.93 6.85 20.80
C ALA A 219 3.90 7.93 20.44
N VAL A 220 3.98 8.52 19.25
CA VAL A 220 2.93 9.43 18.76
C VAL A 220 1.68 8.59 18.49
N PRO A 221 0.57 8.85 19.22
CA PRO A 221 -0.64 8.06 19.04
C PRO A 221 -1.32 8.41 17.71
N THR A 222 -2.18 7.50 17.25
CA THR A 222 -3.08 7.76 16.13
C THR A 222 -3.88 9.05 16.36
N PHE A 223 -4.11 9.80 15.28
CA PHE A 223 -4.90 11.03 15.32
C PHE A 223 -6.27 10.76 15.97
N PRO A 224 -6.69 11.55 16.97
CA PRO A 224 -7.95 11.28 17.67
C PRO A 224 -9.14 11.45 16.73
N VAL A 225 -10.03 10.46 16.74
CA VAL A 225 -11.23 10.40 15.90
C VAL A 225 -12.49 10.47 16.76
N THR A 226 -13.45 11.29 16.34
CA THR A 226 -14.78 11.34 16.97
C THR A 226 -15.70 10.32 16.30
N GLN A 227 -16.27 9.41 17.11
CA GLN A 227 -17.28 8.48 16.63
C GLN A 227 -18.65 9.16 16.58
N THR A 228 -19.32 9.07 15.44
CA THR A 228 -20.64 9.71 15.19
C THR A 228 -21.80 8.71 15.28
N GLY A 229 -21.51 7.41 15.31
CA GLY A 229 -22.49 6.34 15.40
C GLY A 229 -21.84 4.98 15.20
N THR A 230 -22.68 3.96 15.00
CA THR A 230 -22.26 2.59 14.70
C THR A 230 -23.17 2.00 13.62
N ILE A 231 -22.62 1.15 12.76
CA ILE A 231 -23.38 0.30 11.84
C ILE A 231 -23.02 -1.17 12.12
N ARG A 232 -24.01 -2.05 12.22
CA ARG A 232 -23.81 -3.47 12.47
C ARG A 232 -23.77 -4.26 11.18
N ILE A 233 -22.58 -4.75 10.82
CA ILE A 233 -22.34 -5.40 9.54
C ILE A 233 -22.14 -6.90 9.72
N GLY A 234 -22.90 -7.70 8.97
CA GLY A 234 -22.65 -9.12 8.77
C GLY A 234 -21.80 -9.35 7.52
N ALA A 235 -20.50 -9.55 7.68
CA ALA A 235 -19.57 -9.80 6.57
C ALA A 235 -19.38 -11.30 6.35
N VAL A 236 -19.59 -11.78 5.12
CA VAL A 236 -19.73 -13.21 4.80
C VAL A 236 -18.64 -13.68 3.84
N GLN A 237 -18.02 -14.81 4.17
CA GLN A 237 -16.98 -15.48 3.37
C GLN A 237 -17.44 -16.90 3.01
N GLY A 238 -17.67 -17.15 1.72
CA GLY A 238 -18.09 -18.48 1.22
C GLY A 238 -16.97 -19.52 1.19
N ALA A 239 -15.71 -19.09 1.04
CA ALA A 239 -14.50 -19.91 0.98
C ALA A 239 -14.46 -20.96 -0.13
N THR A 240 -14.89 -20.56 -1.34
CA THR A 240 -14.94 -21.42 -2.53
C THR A 240 -13.75 -21.15 -3.47
N PRO A 241 -12.82 -22.10 -3.67
CA PRO A 241 -11.68 -21.94 -4.61
C PRO A 241 -12.09 -21.60 -6.05
N GLU A 242 -13.28 -22.00 -6.46
CA GLU A 242 -13.91 -21.73 -7.76
C GLU A 242 -14.22 -20.23 -7.97
N ALA A 243 -13.95 -19.37 -6.98
CA ALA A 243 -14.02 -17.91 -7.13
C ALA A 243 -12.84 -17.32 -7.95
N ALA A 244 -11.79 -18.09 -8.23
CA ALA A 244 -10.67 -17.63 -9.06
C ALA A 244 -11.12 -17.39 -10.52
N TYR A 245 -10.71 -16.28 -11.14
CA TYR A 245 -11.17 -15.89 -12.48
C TYR A 245 -10.80 -16.89 -13.57
N PHE A 246 -9.67 -17.58 -13.41
CA PHE A 246 -9.14 -18.51 -14.40
C PHE A 246 -9.51 -19.98 -14.16
N ILE A 247 -10.28 -20.28 -13.10
CA ILE A 247 -10.75 -21.63 -12.81
C ILE A 247 -12.17 -21.80 -13.37
N PRO A 248 -12.42 -22.79 -14.24
CA PRO A 248 -13.79 -23.09 -14.68
C PRO A 248 -14.66 -23.47 -13.48
N ASN A 249 -15.82 -22.83 -13.33
CA ASN A 249 -16.77 -23.08 -12.26
C ASN A 249 -18.17 -23.35 -12.82
N GLU A 250 -19.06 -24.00 -12.05
CA GLU A 250 -20.47 -23.91 -12.37
C GLU A 250 -20.91 -22.47 -12.10
N ARG A 251 -21.88 -21.98 -12.90
CA ARG A 251 -22.17 -20.54 -12.95
C ARG A 251 -22.54 -19.93 -11.59
N ARG A 252 -22.94 -20.73 -10.61
CA ARG A 252 -23.56 -20.29 -9.35
C ARG A 252 -22.83 -20.76 -8.08
N ASP A 253 -21.77 -21.56 -8.16
CA ASP A 253 -21.12 -22.15 -6.97
C ASP A 253 -20.67 -21.11 -5.93
N VAL A 254 -20.09 -20.01 -6.41
CA VAL A 254 -19.63 -18.91 -5.56
C VAL A 254 -20.81 -18.24 -4.86
N PHE A 255 -21.91 -17.99 -5.58
CA PHE A 255 -23.12 -17.41 -5.00
C PHE A 255 -23.70 -18.33 -3.92
N ASP A 256 -23.82 -19.62 -4.20
CA ASP A 256 -24.40 -20.61 -3.28
C ASP A 256 -23.60 -20.75 -2.00
N ALA A 257 -22.27 -20.71 -2.10
CA ALA A 257 -21.42 -20.75 -0.93
C ALA A 257 -21.60 -19.52 -0.03
N HIS A 258 -21.72 -18.31 -0.59
CA HIS A 258 -21.98 -17.10 0.18
C HIS A 258 -23.39 -17.09 0.77
N ALA A 259 -24.39 -17.55 0.02
CA ALA A 259 -25.76 -17.70 0.51
C ALA A 259 -25.82 -18.69 1.69
N LEU A 260 -25.13 -19.82 1.59
CA LEU A 260 -25.03 -20.82 2.66
C LEU A 260 -24.28 -20.27 3.88
N ALA A 261 -23.12 -19.63 3.68
CA ALA A 261 -22.31 -19.06 4.74
C ALA A 261 -23.03 -17.90 5.46
N THR A 262 -23.91 -17.17 4.77
CA THR A 262 -24.75 -16.13 5.40
C THR A 262 -25.62 -16.75 6.50
N GLY A 263 -26.07 -18.00 6.32
CA GLY A 263 -26.83 -18.75 7.32
C GLY A 263 -26.10 -19.04 8.64
N LEU A 264 -24.79 -18.79 8.72
CA LEU A 264 -24.02 -18.83 9.97
C LEU A 264 -24.33 -17.64 10.88
N ILE A 265 -24.91 -16.56 10.35
CA ILE A 265 -25.34 -15.40 11.13
C ILE A 265 -26.71 -15.70 11.75
N ALA A 266 -26.82 -15.52 13.07
CA ALA A 266 -28.07 -15.67 13.79
C ALA A 266 -29.13 -14.65 13.29
N LEU A 267 -30.38 -15.08 13.18
CA LEU A 267 -31.46 -14.22 12.65
C LEU A 267 -31.83 -13.06 13.59
N ASP A 268 -31.50 -13.17 14.87
CA ASP A 268 -31.68 -12.15 15.90
C ASP A 268 -30.43 -11.27 16.10
N ALA A 269 -29.44 -11.35 15.19
CA ALA A 269 -28.20 -10.58 15.27
C ALA A 269 -28.37 -9.06 15.03
N ASP A 270 -29.59 -8.60 14.70
CA ASP A 270 -29.97 -7.19 14.54
C ASP A 270 -29.01 -6.40 13.64
N LEU A 271 -28.85 -6.88 12.40
CA LEU A 271 -27.92 -6.31 11.44
C LEU A 271 -28.50 -5.02 10.83
N ASP A 272 -27.61 -4.18 10.28
CA ASP A 272 -27.97 -3.09 9.38
C ASP A 272 -27.63 -3.41 7.92
N LEU A 273 -26.60 -4.23 7.69
CA LEU A 273 -26.06 -4.53 6.37
C LEU A 273 -25.45 -5.93 6.30
N LEU A 274 -25.75 -6.66 5.22
CA LEU A 274 -24.98 -7.84 4.80
C LEU A 274 -23.93 -7.43 3.77
N LEU A 275 -22.67 -7.79 4.01
CA LEU A 275 -21.55 -7.48 3.13
C LEU A 275 -20.99 -8.76 2.52
N TRP A 276 -21.03 -8.85 1.18
CA TRP A 276 -20.45 -9.93 0.41
C TRP A 276 -19.22 -9.45 -0.38
N PRO A 277 -18.26 -10.34 -0.68
CA PRO A 277 -17.02 -9.98 -1.36
C PRO A 277 -17.20 -9.70 -2.86
N GLU A 278 -16.12 -9.22 -3.48
CA GLU A 278 -15.98 -9.10 -4.94
C GLU A 278 -16.18 -10.47 -5.61
N GLY A 279 -16.80 -10.50 -6.79
CA GLY A 279 -17.04 -11.73 -7.52
C GLY A 279 -18.06 -12.66 -6.88
N SER A 280 -18.79 -12.22 -5.85
CA SER A 280 -19.79 -13.05 -5.14
C SER A 280 -20.90 -13.59 -6.04
N MET A 281 -21.22 -12.93 -7.16
CA MET A 281 -22.16 -13.45 -8.16
C MET A 281 -21.51 -14.34 -9.23
N SER A 282 -20.17 -14.38 -9.33
CA SER A 282 -19.44 -15.00 -10.43
C SER A 282 -20.07 -14.62 -11.79
N SER A 283 -20.46 -15.61 -12.60
CA SER A 283 -21.15 -15.43 -13.89
C SER A 283 -22.69 -15.39 -13.79
N SER A 284 -23.27 -15.48 -12.59
CA SER A 284 -24.72 -15.49 -12.35
C SER A 284 -25.25 -14.15 -11.85
N SER A 285 -25.09 -13.10 -12.65
CA SER A 285 -25.63 -11.77 -12.30
C SER A 285 -27.15 -11.80 -12.08
N PRO A 286 -27.66 -11.15 -11.01
CA PRO A 286 -29.11 -11.04 -10.78
C PRO A 286 -29.84 -10.24 -11.87
N LEU A 287 -29.11 -9.44 -12.66
CA LEU A 287 -29.68 -8.70 -13.79
C LEU A 287 -30.16 -9.61 -14.92
N PHE A 288 -29.57 -10.80 -15.05
CA PHE A 288 -29.84 -11.75 -16.13
C PHE A 288 -30.26 -13.14 -15.61
N ASN A 289 -30.19 -13.37 -14.30
CA ASN A 289 -30.57 -14.61 -13.65
C ASN A 289 -31.70 -14.37 -12.61
N PRO A 290 -32.97 -14.61 -12.98
CA PRO A 290 -34.12 -14.42 -12.09
C PRO A 290 -34.08 -15.27 -10.81
N ASP A 291 -33.43 -16.42 -10.84
CA ASP A 291 -33.30 -17.27 -9.64
C ASP A 291 -32.36 -16.65 -8.61
N VAL A 292 -31.22 -16.12 -9.04
CA VAL A 292 -30.31 -15.37 -8.16
C VAL A 292 -30.99 -14.13 -7.61
N ALA A 293 -31.69 -13.36 -8.45
CA ALA A 293 -32.46 -12.21 -8.00
C ALA A 293 -33.50 -12.58 -6.93
N ARG A 294 -34.30 -13.63 -7.16
CA ARG A 294 -35.29 -14.12 -6.21
C ARG A 294 -34.64 -14.53 -4.88
N GLU A 295 -33.50 -15.21 -4.92
CA GLU A 295 -32.82 -15.67 -3.71
C GLU A 295 -32.14 -14.55 -2.92
N LEU A 296 -31.55 -13.57 -3.60
CA LEU A 296 -31.09 -12.35 -2.94
C LEU A 296 -32.24 -11.63 -2.24
N SER A 297 -33.41 -11.52 -2.87
CA SER A 297 -34.58 -10.91 -2.24
C SER A 297 -35.07 -11.71 -1.03
N ILE A 298 -35.11 -13.04 -1.12
CA ILE A 298 -35.47 -13.89 0.04
C ILE A 298 -34.46 -13.72 1.16
N LEU A 299 -33.16 -13.70 0.87
CA LEU A 299 -32.11 -13.58 1.87
C LEU A 299 -32.14 -12.21 2.56
N SER A 300 -32.24 -11.13 1.77
CA SER A 300 -32.36 -9.76 2.27
C SER A 300 -33.63 -9.60 3.13
N ALA A 301 -34.78 -10.11 2.68
CA ALA A 301 -36.02 -10.09 3.46
C ALA A 301 -35.93 -10.93 4.74
N ARG A 302 -35.19 -12.05 4.71
CA ARG A 302 -35.01 -12.95 5.86
C ARG A 302 -34.25 -12.29 7.00
N TYR A 303 -33.21 -11.51 6.68
CA TYR A 303 -32.44 -10.74 7.67
C TYR A 303 -32.99 -9.34 7.90
N GLY A 304 -33.91 -8.86 7.05
CA GLY A 304 -34.51 -7.53 7.16
C GLY A 304 -33.58 -6.39 6.79
N VAL A 305 -32.53 -6.66 5.99
CA VAL A 305 -31.46 -5.70 5.68
C VAL A 305 -31.03 -5.75 4.22
N PRO A 306 -30.47 -4.67 3.66
CA PRO A 306 -29.83 -4.70 2.35
C PRO A 306 -28.60 -5.60 2.32
N ILE A 307 -28.26 -6.07 1.11
CA ILE A 307 -27.04 -6.83 0.80
C ILE A 307 -26.19 -5.95 -0.13
N LEU A 308 -24.94 -5.69 0.24
CA LEU A 308 -23.92 -5.17 -0.67
C LEU A 308 -23.17 -6.37 -1.29
N ALA A 309 -23.26 -6.51 -2.62
CA ALA A 309 -22.64 -7.61 -3.35
C ALA A 309 -22.08 -7.15 -4.70
N ASN A 310 -21.41 -8.05 -5.42
CA ASN A 310 -20.63 -7.71 -6.60
C ASN A 310 -20.98 -8.55 -7.82
N THR A 311 -21.08 -7.90 -8.98
CA THR A 311 -21.30 -8.56 -10.28
C THR A 311 -20.55 -7.82 -11.38
N VAL A 312 -20.37 -8.48 -12.52
CA VAL A 312 -20.04 -7.80 -13.76
C VAL A 312 -21.28 -7.10 -14.30
N THR A 313 -21.16 -5.83 -14.70
CA THR A 313 -22.19 -5.10 -15.47
C THR A 313 -21.67 -4.74 -16.85
N VAL A 314 -22.60 -4.58 -17.80
CA VAL A 314 -22.29 -4.23 -19.19
C VAL A 314 -23.06 -2.97 -19.58
N ARG A 315 -22.37 -2.00 -20.16
CA ARG A 315 -22.97 -0.75 -20.67
C ARG A 315 -22.53 -0.55 -22.13
N PRO A 316 -23.39 0.01 -22.98
CA PRO A 316 -23.00 0.34 -24.35
C PRO A 316 -21.93 1.44 -24.32
N GLY A 317 -20.84 1.25 -25.08
CA GLY A 317 -19.79 2.24 -25.29
C GLY A 317 -20.15 3.25 -26.38
N GLU A 318 -19.13 3.96 -26.88
CA GLU A 318 -19.32 5.10 -27.80
C GLU A 318 -19.76 4.67 -29.21
N SER A 319 -19.47 3.43 -29.61
CA SER A 319 -19.77 2.88 -30.93
C SER A 319 -20.57 1.58 -30.85
N GLU A 320 -21.36 1.30 -31.88
CA GLU A 320 -22.13 0.05 -31.97
C GLU A 320 -21.18 -1.16 -31.95
N GLY A 321 -21.37 -2.06 -30.98
CA GLY A 321 -20.51 -3.23 -30.76
C GLY A 321 -19.35 -3.03 -29.79
N ASP A 322 -19.19 -1.82 -29.23
CA ASP A 322 -18.19 -1.51 -28.19
C ASP A 322 -18.82 -1.60 -26.79
N ASP A 323 -19.12 -2.81 -26.33
CA ASP A 323 -19.65 -2.99 -24.97
C ASP A 323 -18.56 -2.76 -23.92
N GLN A 324 -18.83 -1.90 -22.94
CA GLN A 324 -17.97 -1.66 -21.79
C GLN A 324 -18.37 -2.58 -20.63
N TYR A 325 -17.37 -3.20 -20.01
CA TYR A 325 -17.55 -4.14 -18.91
C TYR A 325 -17.04 -3.52 -17.62
N PHE A 326 -17.80 -3.61 -16.55
CA PHE A 326 -17.42 -3.05 -15.25
C PHE A 326 -17.49 -4.13 -14.18
N ASN A 327 -16.54 -4.09 -13.24
CA ASN A 327 -16.62 -4.82 -11.99
C ASN A 327 -17.36 -3.94 -10.98
N THR A 328 -18.59 -4.31 -10.64
CA THR A 328 -19.55 -3.41 -10.02
C THR A 328 -20.01 -3.95 -8.66
N GLN A 329 -19.81 -3.16 -7.60
CA GLN A 329 -20.52 -3.32 -6.34
C GLN A 329 -21.91 -2.70 -6.45
N PHE A 330 -22.93 -3.39 -5.95
CA PHE A 330 -24.32 -2.97 -6.01
C PHE A 330 -25.06 -3.26 -4.71
N VAL A 331 -26.06 -2.44 -4.42
CA VAL A 331 -26.92 -2.61 -3.26
C VAL A 331 -28.22 -3.29 -3.69
N TRP A 332 -28.52 -4.42 -3.06
CA TRP A 332 -29.76 -5.16 -3.20
C TRP A 332 -30.60 -5.01 -1.93
N ASP A 333 -31.84 -4.56 -2.05
CA ASP A 333 -32.75 -4.44 -0.92
C ASP A 333 -34.05 -5.20 -1.21
N GLY A 334 -34.10 -6.43 -0.71
CA GLY A 334 -35.31 -7.27 -0.71
C GLY A 334 -36.22 -7.03 0.50
N SER A 335 -35.79 -6.24 1.47
CA SER A 335 -36.52 -5.96 2.71
C SER A 335 -37.55 -4.83 2.54
N ALA A 336 -37.36 -3.95 1.56
CA ALA A 336 -38.26 -2.82 1.31
C ALA A 336 -39.65 -3.24 0.74
N PRO A 337 -40.76 -2.68 1.25
CA PRO A 337 -42.12 -3.07 0.84
C PRO A 337 -42.51 -2.72 -0.61
N SER A 338 -41.86 -1.74 -1.24
CA SER A 338 -42.37 -1.09 -2.47
C SER A 338 -41.78 -1.57 -3.80
N ALA A 339 -40.66 -2.29 -3.79
CA ALA A 339 -40.10 -3.03 -4.93
C ALA A 339 -38.80 -3.72 -4.47
N PRO A 340 -38.85 -4.97 -4.00
CA PRO A 340 -37.69 -5.63 -3.40
C PRO A 340 -36.70 -6.04 -4.50
N GLY A 341 -35.51 -5.46 -4.53
CA GLY A 341 -34.46 -5.84 -5.47
C GLY A 341 -33.32 -4.86 -5.62
N TRP A 342 -32.73 -4.83 -6.82
CA TRP A 342 -31.65 -3.92 -7.18
C TRP A 342 -32.06 -2.46 -6.97
N THR A 343 -31.35 -1.74 -6.10
CA THR A 343 -31.69 -0.35 -5.72
C THR A 343 -31.31 0.69 -6.77
N GLY A 344 -30.40 0.33 -7.68
CA GLY A 344 -29.77 1.25 -8.64
C GLY A 344 -28.49 1.90 -8.11
N GLN A 345 -28.17 1.75 -6.81
CA GLN A 345 -26.91 2.24 -6.26
C GLN A 345 -25.78 1.28 -6.58
N THR A 346 -24.77 1.80 -7.28
CA THR A 346 -23.62 1.03 -7.74
C THR A 346 -22.33 1.84 -7.69
N VAL A 347 -21.22 1.16 -7.44
CA VAL A 347 -19.86 1.69 -7.63
C VAL A 347 -19.08 0.71 -8.48
N ASP A 348 -18.43 1.22 -9.52
CA ASP A 348 -17.56 0.44 -10.39
C ASP A 348 -16.10 0.56 -9.91
N LYS A 349 -15.33 -0.53 -10.07
CA LYS A 349 -13.91 -0.60 -9.73
C LYS A 349 -13.14 0.48 -10.47
N GLN A 350 -12.40 1.31 -9.73
CA GLN A 350 -11.70 2.46 -10.33
C GLN A 350 -10.29 2.13 -10.78
N HIS A 351 -9.65 1.16 -10.14
CA HIS A 351 -8.30 0.73 -10.47
C HIS A 351 -8.25 -0.75 -10.84
N PRO A 352 -8.74 -1.14 -12.04
CA PRO A 352 -8.54 -2.50 -12.55
C PRO A 352 -7.06 -2.87 -12.63
N ILE A 353 -6.73 -4.13 -12.37
CA ILE A 353 -5.35 -4.64 -12.37
C ILE A 353 -4.82 -4.74 -13.81
N PRO A 354 -3.73 -4.03 -14.17
CA PRO A 354 -3.12 -4.17 -15.49
C PRO A 354 -2.64 -5.60 -15.74
N PHE A 355 -2.88 -6.11 -16.95
CA PHE A 355 -2.59 -7.47 -17.41
C PHE A 355 -3.40 -8.60 -16.73
N GLY A 356 -4.14 -8.32 -15.67
CA GLY A 356 -5.07 -9.27 -15.04
C GLY A 356 -6.52 -9.03 -15.42
N GLU A 357 -6.96 -7.77 -15.34
CA GLU A 357 -8.36 -7.37 -15.55
C GLU A 357 -8.57 -6.57 -16.84
N TYR A 358 -7.49 -6.01 -17.40
CA TYR A 358 -7.47 -5.40 -18.72
C TYR A 358 -6.05 -5.46 -19.29
N ILE A 359 -5.90 -5.29 -20.60
CA ILE A 359 -4.58 -5.24 -21.24
C ILE A 359 -4.30 -3.80 -21.70
N PRO A 360 -3.41 -3.04 -21.03
CA PRO A 360 -3.01 -1.73 -21.52
C PRO A 360 -2.29 -1.88 -22.86
N ASP A 361 -2.50 -0.98 -23.82
CA ASP A 361 -1.86 -1.01 -25.14
C ASP A 361 -1.88 -2.41 -25.81
N ARG A 362 -3.05 -3.07 -25.79
CA ARG A 362 -3.22 -4.48 -26.23
C ARG A 362 -2.56 -4.79 -27.58
N ASP A 363 -2.68 -3.89 -28.55
CA ASP A 363 -2.11 -4.06 -29.91
C ASP A 363 -0.58 -4.16 -29.90
N PHE A 364 0.08 -3.53 -28.93
CA PHE A 364 1.53 -3.62 -28.75
C PHE A 364 1.96 -4.94 -28.09
N TRP A 365 1.22 -5.40 -27.07
CA TRP A 365 1.61 -6.60 -26.30
C TRP A 365 1.16 -7.91 -26.95
N TYR A 366 0.04 -7.91 -27.66
CA TYR A 366 -0.52 -9.12 -28.26
C TYR A 366 0.47 -9.85 -29.20
N PRO A 367 1.23 -9.17 -30.08
CA PRO A 367 2.24 -9.83 -30.91
C PRO A 367 3.41 -10.44 -30.13
N LEU A 368 3.69 -9.96 -28.91
CA LEU A 368 4.80 -10.43 -28.08
C LEU A 368 4.44 -11.69 -27.28
N ALA A 369 3.17 -11.84 -26.88
CA ALA A 369 2.70 -12.94 -26.05
C ALA A 369 1.21 -13.26 -26.30
N PRO A 370 0.83 -13.72 -27.51
CA PRO A 370 -0.57 -13.84 -27.92
C PRO A 370 -1.38 -14.78 -27.02
N ASP A 371 -0.81 -15.92 -26.62
CA ASP A 371 -1.51 -16.90 -25.77
C ASP A 371 -1.82 -16.33 -24.38
N LEU A 372 -0.90 -15.54 -23.81
CA LEU A 372 -1.05 -14.93 -22.49
C LEU A 372 -2.04 -13.75 -22.54
N ILE A 373 -1.85 -12.85 -23.50
CA ILE A 373 -2.73 -11.68 -23.67
C ILE A 373 -4.15 -12.11 -24.10
N GLY A 374 -4.27 -13.24 -24.80
CA GLY A 374 -5.53 -13.85 -25.19
C GLY A 374 -6.37 -14.40 -24.03
N LEU A 375 -5.79 -14.64 -22.84
CA LEU A 375 -6.54 -15.07 -21.65
C LEU A 375 -7.52 -13.99 -21.18
N VAL A 376 -7.12 -12.73 -21.25
CA VAL A 376 -8.01 -11.59 -20.95
C VAL A 376 -8.78 -11.25 -22.23
N GLN A 377 -9.93 -11.89 -22.41
CA GLN A 377 -10.75 -11.72 -23.62
C GLN A 377 -11.46 -10.36 -23.67
N ARG A 378 -11.88 -9.85 -22.51
CA ARG A 378 -12.58 -8.59 -22.33
C ARG A 378 -11.99 -7.88 -21.12
N GLY A 379 -11.67 -6.60 -21.27
CA GLY A 379 -11.08 -5.81 -20.19
C GLY A 379 -12.14 -5.06 -19.40
N TYR A 380 -11.95 -4.89 -18.10
CA TYR A 380 -12.77 -3.96 -17.33
C TYR A 380 -12.43 -2.51 -17.69
N THR A 381 -13.48 -1.72 -17.84
CA THR A 381 -13.42 -0.26 -17.93
C THR A 381 -13.33 0.30 -16.51
N PRO A 382 -12.36 1.20 -16.21
CA PRO A 382 -12.29 1.90 -14.94
C PRO A 382 -13.57 2.68 -14.65
N GLY A 383 -14.06 2.59 -13.40
CA GLY A 383 -15.14 3.41 -12.89
C GLY A 383 -14.77 4.88 -12.76
N GLU A 384 -15.78 5.75 -12.77
CA GLU A 384 -15.62 7.20 -12.58
C GLU A 384 -16.32 7.69 -11.31
N GLY A 385 -15.94 8.90 -10.84
CA GLY A 385 -16.53 9.55 -9.66
C GLY A 385 -15.97 9.02 -8.33
N PRO A 386 -16.52 9.44 -7.18
CA PRO A 386 -16.10 8.91 -5.88
C PRO A 386 -16.69 7.52 -5.62
N ALA A 387 -15.87 6.59 -5.10
CA ALA A 387 -16.27 5.22 -4.79
C ALA A 387 -17.14 5.13 -3.52
N VAL A 388 -18.35 5.69 -3.56
CA VAL A 388 -19.24 5.85 -2.40
C VAL A 388 -20.65 5.35 -2.69
N LEU A 389 -21.23 4.62 -1.74
CA LEU A 389 -22.61 4.13 -1.74
C LEU A 389 -23.35 4.63 -0.48
N ASP A 390 -24.65 4.90 -0.58
CA ASP A 390 -25.48 5.08 0.60
C ASP A 390 -26.15 3.74 0.94
N VAL A 391 -25.71 3.08 2.01
CA VAL A 391 -26.20 1.77 2.45
C VAL A 391 -26.69 1.85 3.88
N ALA A 392 -27.90 1.34 4.16
CA ALA A 392 -28.50 1.37 5.49
C ALA A 392 -28.50 2.78 6.14
N GLY A 393 -28.71 3.84 5.35
CA GLY A 393 -28.67 5.23 5.82
C GLY A 393 -27.28 5.79 6.12
N VAL A 394 -26.21 5.04 5.81
CA VAL A 394 -24.81 5.41 6.00
C VAL A 394 -24.12 5.57 4.66
N ARG A 395 -23.29 6.60 4.55
CA ARG A 395 -22.44 6.83 3.38
C ARG A 395 -21.15 6.03 3.51
N ALA A 396 -21.00 4.95 2.74
CA ALA A 396 -19.89 4.01 2.80
C ALA A 396 -18.95 4.17 1.60
N GLY A 397 -17.65 4.29 1.84
CA GLY A 397 -16.64 4.18 0.79
C GLY A 397 -16.42 2.71 0.46
N THR A 398 -16.49 2.30 -0.81
CA THR A 398 -16.33 0.89 -1.21
C THR A 398 -15.15 0.72 -2.17
N PHE A 399 -14.20 -0.14 -1.81
CA PHE A 399 -12.94 -0.31 -2.54
C PHE A 399 -12.80 -1.75 -2.98
N ILE A 400 -12.89 -1.99 -4.29
CA ILE A 400 -12.94 -3.35 -4.82
C ILE A 400 -11.52 -3.89 -4.95
N CYS A 401 -11.14 -4.82 -4.09
CA CYS A 401 -9.86 -5.52 -4.10
C CYS A 401 -8.65 -4.58 -4.23
N TYR A 402 -8.09 -4.43 -5.44
CA TYR A 402 -6.88 -3.65 -5.69
C TYR A 402 -7.05 -2.15 -5.43
N ASP A 403 -8.28 -1.61 -5.47
CA ASP A 403 -8.57 -0.20 -5.15
C ASP A 403 -8.01 0.23 -3.78
N ILE A 404 -7.87 -0.69 -2.82
CA ILE A 404 -7.37 -0.40 -1.46
C ILE A 404 -5.93 0.16 -1.43
N VAL A 405 -5.16 -0.12 -2.48
CA VAL A 405 -3.77 0.35 -2.59
C VAL A 405 -3.66 1.74 -3.22
N ASP A 406 -4.73 2.23 -3.85
CA ASP A 406 -4.76 3.53 -4.52
C ASP A 406 -5.03 4.66 -3.49
N ASP A 407 -4.07 5.57 -3.35
CA ASP A 407 -4.17 6.70 -2.42
C ASP A 407 -5.31 7.66 -2.82
N GLY A 408 -5.52 7.87 -4.13
CA GLY A 408 -6.51 8.81 -4.67
C GLY A 408 -7.94 8.32 -4.48
N VAL A 409 -8.23 7.07 -4.84
CA VAL A 409 -9.58 6.48 -4.70
C VAL A 409 -10.05 6.55 -3.25
N ILE A 410 -9.17 6.24 -2.30
CA ILE A 410 -9.47 6.29 -0.86
C ILE A 410 -9.74 7.73 -0.40
N HIS A 411 -8.85 8.67 -0.75
CA HIS A 411 -8.96 10.06 -0.30
C HIS A 411 -10.19 10.75 -0.90
N ASP A 412 -10.52 10.45 -2.16
CA ASP A 412 -11.70 11.00 -2.85
C ASP A 412 -12.99 10.48 -2.23
N ALA A 413 -13.08 9.19 -1.87
CA ALA A 413 -14.25 8.64 -1.17
C ALA A 413 -14.46 9.25 0.22
N VAL A 414 -13.40 9.47 0.99
CA VAL A 414 -13.47 10.11 2.31
C VAL A 414 -13.83 11.59 2.20
N THR A 415 -13.23 12.30 1.25
CA THR A 415 -13.55 13.72 0.97
C THR A 415 -14.97 13.88 0.46
N ALA A 416 -15.48 12.87 -0.26
CA ALA A 416 -16.88 12.78 -0.65
C ALA A 416 -17.81 12.40 0.52
N GLY A 417 -17.33 12.31 1.77
CA GLY A 417 -18.17 12.18 2.97
C GLY A 417 -18.48 10.75 3.41
N SER A 418 -17.66 9.75 3.00
CA SER A 418 -17.81 8.41 3.58
C SER A 418 -17.51 8.41 5.08
N THR A 419 -18.29 7.64 5.83
CA THR A 419 -18.20 7.53 7.30
C THR A 419 -17.73 6.15 7.78
N VAL A 420 -17.70 5.18 6.86
CA VAL A 420 -17.14 3.84 7.01
C VAL A 420 -16.54 3.39 5.68
N LEU A 421 -15.59 2.46 5.71
CA LEU A 421 -14.97 1.88 4.52
C LEU A 421 -15.32 0.39 4.40
N LEU A 422 -15.59 -0.07 3.19
CA LEU A 422 -15.89 -1.46 2.85
C LEU A 422 -14.89 -1.88 1.77
N ALA A 423 -14.20 -2.99 1.98
CA ALA A 423 -13.21 -3.53 1.06
C ALA A 423 -13.60 -4.96 0.63
N PRO A 424 -14.60 -5.10 -0.25
CA PRO A 424 -14.95 -6.39 -0.81
C PRO A 424 -13.85 -6.85 -1.79
N THR A 425 -13.38 -8.08 -1.62
CA THR A 425 -12.16 -8.56 -2.26
C THR A 425 -12.32 -9.99 -2.78
N ASN A 426 -11.72 -10.32 -3.92
CA ASN A 426 -11.52 -11.68 -4.38
C ASN A 426 -10.03 -12.03 -4.42
N ASN A 427 -9.57 -12.85 -3.46
CA ASN A 427 -8.17 -13.31 -3.42
C ASN A 427 -7.98 -14.74 -3.96
N ALA A 428 -9.00 -15.33 -4.57
CA ALA A 428 -8.95 -16.75 -4.95
C ALA A 428 -7.83 -17.07 -5.94
N ASP A 429 -7.49 -16.13 -6.82
CA ASP A 429 -6.40 -16.26 -7.78
C ASP A 429 -4.99 -16.25 -7.15
N PHE A 430 -4.85 -15.80 -5.90
CA PHE A 430 -3.56 -15.70 -5.22
C PHE A 430 -3.22 -16.90 -4.33
N GLY A 431 -4.12 -17.88 -4.20
CA GLY A 431 -3.86 -19.09 -3.44
C GLY A 431 -3.65 -18.85 -1.94
N ARG A 432 -2.96 -19.77 -1.25
CA ARG A 432 -2.53 -19.59 0.14
C ARG A 432 -1.14 -18.95 0.18
N THR A 433 -1.06 -17.67 -0.15
CA THR A 433 0.20 -16.91 -0.24
C THR A 433 0.20 -15.65 0.61
N ASP A 434 1.34 -14.96 0.65
CA ASP A 434 1.53 -13.73 1.43
C ASP A 434 0.66 -12.56 0.93
N GLU A 435 0.13 -12.62 -0.30
CA GLU A 435 -0.74 -11.57 -0.87
C GLU A 435 -1.91 -11.25 0.07
N LEU A 436 -2.52 -12.28 0.66
CA LEU A 436 -3.70 -12.18 1.51
C LEU A 436 -3.44 -11.31 2.74
N ASP A 437 -2.26 -11.50 3.37
CA ASP A 437 -1.84 -10.74 4.54
C ASP A 437 -1.30 -9.36 4.15
N GLN A 438 -0.63 -9.27 3.00
CA GLN A 438 -0.10 -8.03 2.45
C GLN A 438 -1.21 -7.03 2.09
N GLN A 439 -2.35 -7.51 1.58
CA GLN A 439 -3.52 -6.67 1.30
C GLN A 439 -4.25 -6.25 2.58
N LEU A 440 -4.41 -7.16 3.56
CA LEU A 440 -4.99 -6.79 4.86
C LEU A 440 -4.19 -5.70 5.59
N ALA A 441 -2.87 -5.69 5.41
CA ALA A 441 -2.04 -4.61 5.94
C ALA A 441 -2.38 -3.25 5.34
N PHE A 442 -2.76 -3.19 4.05
CA PHE A 442 -3.28 -1.96 3.46
C PHE A 442 -4.62 -1.58 4.08
N ALA A 443 -5.57 -2.51 4.22
CA ALA A 443 -6.85 -2.21 4.88
C ALA A 443 -6.64 -1.61 6.28
N ARG A 444 -5.78 -2.21 7.11
CA ARG A 444 -5.44 -1.69 8.43
C ARG A 444 -4.82 -0.29 8.38
N LEU A 445 -3.89 -0.05 7.44
CA LEU A 445 -3.28 1.26 7.24
C LEU A 445 -4.28 2.31 6.75
N ARG A 446 -5.22 1.95 5.85
CA ARG A 446 -6.28 2.85 5.39
C ARG A 446 -7.24 3.21 6.51
N ALA A 447 -7.54 2.30 7.42
CA ALA A 447 -8.35 2.59 8.59
C ALA A 447 -7.73 3.71 9.44
N MET A 448 -6.44 3.55 9.78
CA MET A 448 -5.66 4.55 10.53
C MET A 448 -5.47 5.86 9.75
N GLU A 449 -5.14 5.77 8.47
CA GLU A 449 -4.88 6.94 7.63
C GLU A 449 -6.12 7.83 7.53
N THR A 450 -7.29 7.22 7.31
CA THR A 450 -8.53 7.95 7.07
C THR A 450 -9.31 8.27 8.34
N GLY A 451 -8.98 7.64 9.46
CA GLY A 451 -9.76 7.74 10.69
C GLY A 451 -11.18 7.19 10.48
N ARG A 452 -11.29 6.09 9.72
CA ARG A 452 -12.54 5.36 9.45
C ARG A 452 -12.34 3.89 9.81
N ALA A 453 -13.36 3.26 10.37
CA ALA A 453 -13.33 1.81 10.44
C ALA A 453 -13.49 1.22 9.02
N ILE A 454 -12.88 0.06 8.81
CA ILE A 454 -12.93 -0.66 7.55
C ILE A 454 -13.35 -2.11 7.77
N VAL A 455 -14.18 -2.64 6.87
CA VAL A 455 -14.51 -4.07 6.80
C VAL A 455 -14.00 -4.62 5.48
N GLN A 456 -12.91 -5.39 5.51
CA GLN A 456 -12.46 -6.17 4.37
C GLN A 456 -13.05 -7.57 4.43
N VAL A 457 -13.75 -7.98 3.37
CA VAL A 457 -14.26 -9.36 3.24
C VAL A 457 -13.77 -9.96 1.93
N SER A 458 -13.23 -11.18 2.03
CA SER A 458 -12.68 -11.92 0.90
C SER A 458 -13.54 -13.12 0.54
N THR A 459 -13.52 -13.55 -0.73
CA THR A 459 -14.14 -14.81 -1.17
C THR A 459 -13.53 -16.02 -0.47
N VAL A 460 -12.21 -16.07 -0.36
CA VAL A 460 -11.43 -17.15 0.26
C VAL A 460 -10.28 -16.65 1.14
N GLY A 461 -9.93 -15.37 1.07
CA GLY A 461 -8.76 -14.82 1.75
C GLY A 461 -8.99 -14.58 3.24
N ASN A 462 -8.00 -13.98 3.91
CA ASN A 462 -8.21 -13.51 5.27
C ASN A 462 -9.16 -12.30 5.23
N SER A 463 -10.25 -12.35 5.99
CA SER A 463 -11.20 -11.24 6.14
C SER A 463 -11.04 -10.61 7.52
N ALA A 464 -11.13 -9.29 7.63
CA ALA A 464 -11.02 -8.61 8.91
C ALA A 464 -11.72 -7.26 8.92
N ALA A 465 -12.16 -6.84 10.10
CA ALA A 465 -12.61 -5.50 10.38
C ALA A 465 -11.60 -4.78 11.28
N TYR A 466 -11.27 -3.53 10.95
CA TYR A 466 -10.38 -2.70 11.75
C TYR A 466 -11.08 -1.40 12.16
N GLY A 467 -10.86 -0.98 13.40
CA GLY A 467 -11.29 0.33 13.90
C GLY A 467 -10.47 1.48 13.30
N PRO A 468 -10.87 2.74 13.55
CA PRO A 468 -10.19 3.94 13.03
C PRO A 468 -8.74 4.09 13.50
N ASP A 469 -8.35 3.38 14.56
CA ASP A 469 -7.01 3.34 15.13
C ASP A 469 -6.20 2.10 14.66
N GLY A 470 -6.77 1.30 13.75
CA GLY A 470 -6.16 0.06 13.29
C GLY A 470 -6.30 -1.11 14.27
N THR A 471 -7.10 -1.00 15.33
CA THR A 471 -7.42 -2.14 16.21
C THR A 471 -8.28 -3.16 15.45
N GLU A 472 -7.92 -4.44 15.49
CA GLU A 472 -8.74 -5.52 14.90
C GLU A 472 -10.02 -5.72 15.72
N LEU A 473 -11.18 -5.60 15.07
CA LEU A 473 -12.49 -5.75 15.68
C LEU A 473 -13.00 -7.19 15.55
N ALA A 474 -12.75 -7.82 14.39
CA ALA A 474 -13.07 -9.21 14.10
C ALA A 474 -12.25 -9.71 12.90
N SER A 475 -12.10 -11.02 12.78
CA SER A 475 -11.44 -11.65 11.63
C SER A 475 -12.00 -13.04 11.31
N LEU A 476 -11.84 -13.45 10.05
CA LEU A 476 -12.10 -14.79 9.55
C LEU A 476 -10.83 -15.36 8.93
N THR A 477 -10.63 -16.66 9.14
CA THR A 477 -9.50 -17.40 8.58
C THR A 477 -9.71 -17.67 7.09
N GLN A 478 -8.68 -17.48 6.28
CA GLN A 478 -8.69 -17.87 4.86
C GLN A 478 -9.10 -19.33 4.63
N TYR A 479 -9.79 -19.59 3.52
CA TYR A 479 -10.25 -20.90 3.04
C TYR A 479 -11.17 -21.65 4.03
N VAL A 480 -11.85 -20.92 4.91
CA VAL A 480 -12.87 -21.47 5.82
C VAL A 480 -14.17 -20.70 5.61
N PRO A 481 -15.31 -21.37 5.31
CA PRO A 481 -16.59 -20.69 5.24
C PRO A 481 -16.90 -20.06 6.60
N GLY A 482 -17.28 -18.79 6.61
CA GLY A 482 -17.44 -18.04 7.84
C GLY A 482 -18.24 -16.77 7.66
N ALA A 483 -18.74 -16.23 8.77
CA ALA A 483 -19.34 -14.92 8.82
C ALA A 483 -18.94 -14.21 10.12
N MET A 484 -18.67 -12.91 10.05
CA MET A 484 -18.41 -12.07 11.20
C MET A 484 -19.49 -11.00 11.32
N VAL A 485 -20.05 -10.85 12.53
CA VAL A 485 -20.98 -9.77 12.88
C VAL A 485 -20.21 -8.75 13.70
N VAL A 486 -20.12 -7.52 13.20
CA VAL A 486 -19.24 -6.50 13.77
C VAL A 486 -20.00 -5.19 13.95
N ASP A 487 -19.89 -4.59 15.13
CA ASP A 487 -20.31 -3.21 15.37
C ASP A 487 -19.20 -2.27 14.89
N VAL A 488 -19.45 -1.61 13.76
CA VAL A 488 -18.43 -0.82 13.05
C VAL A 488 -18.64 0.67 13.39
N PRO A 489 -17.67 1.34 14.04
CA PRO A 489 -17.83 2.74 14.41
C PRO A 489 -17.76 3.65 13.19
N LEU A 490 -18.70 4.57 13.11
CA LEU A 490 -18.76 5.60 12.09
C LEU A 490 -17.98 6.84 12.53
N SER A 491 -17.37 7.54 11.58
CA SER A 491 -16.62 8.77 11.85
C SER A 491 -16.77 9.74 10.69
N GLU A 492 -16.82 11.03 11.00
CA GLU A 492 -16.73 12.13 10.01
C GLU A 492 -15.40 12.88 10.09
N THR A 493 -14.51 12.50 11.01
CA THR A 493 -13.27 13.24 11.30
C THR A 493 -12.34 13.22 10.08
N THR A 494 -11.91 14.38 9.57
CA THR A 494 -10.84 14.44 8.56
C THR A 494 -9.48 14.42 9.24
N THR A 495 -8.70 13.37 9.01
CA THR A 495 -7.33 13.29 9.53
C THR A 495 -6.38 14.24 8.79
N PRO A 496 -5.23 14.61 9.36
CA PRO A 496 -4.20 15.35 8.64
C PRO A 496 -3.69 14.62 7.40
N ALA A 497 -3.65 13.29 7.44
CA ALA A 497 -3.27 12.47 6.30
C ALA A 497 -4.24 12.62 5.12
N VAL A 498 -5.55 12.67 5.36
CA VAL A 498 -6.54 12.93 4.29
C VAL A 498 -6.50 14.40 3.87
N ALA A 499 -6.44 15.33 4.82
CA ALA A 499 -6.47 16.77 4.52
C ALA A 499 -5.24 17.26 3.72
N PHE A 500 -4.06 16.67 3.97
CA PHE A 500 -2.79 17.15 3.41
C PHE A 500 -1.94 16.06 2.76
N GLY A 501 -2.36 14.80 2.69
CA GLY A 501 -1.52 13.67 2.27
C GLY A 501 -0.84 13.86 0.93
N ARG A 502 -1.60 14.24 -0.10
CA ARG A 502 -1.04 14.56 -1.42
C ARG A 502 -0.03 15.71 -1.35
N ALA A 503 -0.33 16.79 -0.61
CA ALA A 503 0.60 17.90 -0.43
C ALA A 503 1.88 17.47 0.31
N ILE A 504 1.75 16.64 1.35
CA ILE A 504 2.88 16.07 2.10
C ILE A 504 3.77 15.26 1.16
N GLU A 505 3.21 14.36 0.35
CA GLU A 505 3.98 13.56 -0.60
C GLU A 505 4.79 14.44 -1.56
N TRP A 506 4.14 15.40 -2.23
CA TRP A 506 4.80 16.30 -3.18
C TRP A 506 5.84 17.19 -2.51
N LEU A 507 5.58 17.67 -1.29
CA LEU A 507 6.54 18.47 -0.52
C LEU A 507 7.77 17.66 -0.14
N LEU A 508 7.61 16.43 0.33
CA LEU A 508 8.71 15.56 0.74
C LEU A 508 9.55 15.11 -0.47
N ALA A 509 8.90 14.68 -1.55
CA ALA A 509 9.54 14.33 -2.81
C ALA A 509 10.27 15.53 -3.42
N GLY A 510 9.60 16.68 -3.47
CA GLY A 510 10.13 17.95 -3.98
C GLY A 510 11.31 18.47 -3.17
N ALA A 511 11.26 18.37 -1.84
CA ALA A 511 12.38 18.74 -0.96
C ALA A 511 13.62 17.88 -1.25
N GLY A 512 13.45 16.57 -1.44
CA GLY A 512 14.55 15.68 -1.80
C GLY A 512 15.21 16.05 -3.11
N LEU A 513 14.40 16.32 -4.15
CA LEU A 513 14.89 16.74 -5.45
C LEU A 513 15.54 18.13 -5.41
N ALA A 514 14.94 19.10 -4.71
CA ALA A 514 15.48 20.45 -4.57
C ALA A 514 16.85 20.46 -3.88
N LEU A 515 17.03 19.68 -2.81
CA LEU A 515 18.32 19.53 -2.14
C LEU A 515 19.38 18.91 -3.06
N LEU A 516 19.00 17.89 -3.85
CA LEU A 516 19.89 17.27 -4.82
C LEU A 516 20.34 18.26 -5.91
N LEU A 517 19.40 18.98 -6.52
CA LEU A 517 19.67 19.95 -7.58
C LEU A 517 20.48 21.15 -7.08
N GLY A 518 20.15 21.67 -5.89
CA GLY A 518 20.88 22.75 -5.24
C GLY A 518 22.34 22.39 -4.92
N ALA A 519 22.60 21.12 -4.59
CA ALA A 519 23.96 20.63 -4.40
C ALA A 519 24.73 20.44 -5.73
N ARG A 520 24.04 20.12 -6.83
CA ARG A 520 24.65 20.00 -8.17
C ARG A 520 25.06 21.34 -8.76
N GLY A 521 24.21 22.36 -8.67
CA GLY A 521 24.41 23.67 -9.28
C GLY A 521 25.72 24.38 -8.89
N ALA A 522 26.24 24.12 -7.68
CA ALA A 522 27.50 24.67 -7.21
C ALA A 522 28.73 23.78 -7.52
N ALA A 523 28.54 22.48 -7.76
CA ALA A 523 29.63 21.57 -8.13
C ALA A 523 30.14 21.79 -9.57
N ALA A 524 29.32 22.46 -10.40
CA ALA A 524 29.65 22.83 -11.78
C ALA A 524 30.27 24.23 -11.92
N MET A 525 30.34 25.05 -10.86
CA MET A 525 31.05 26.34 -10.94
C MET A 525 32.56 26.09 -10.90
N PRO A 526 33.31 26.45 -11.96
CA PRO A 526 34.77 26.40 -11.92
C PRO A 526 35.22 27.32 -10.80
N ARG A 527 36.08 26.82 -9.91
CA ARG A 527 36.86 27.68 -9.00
C ARG A 527 37.52 28.74 -9.88
N ARG A 528 37.03 29.98 -9.83
CA ARG A 528 37.75 31.14 -10.39
C ARG A 528 39.14 31.08 -9.78
N ARG A 529 40.14 30.67 -10.57
CA ARG A 529 41.55 30.81 -10.20
C ARG A 529 41.69 32.28 -9.83
N ARG A 530 41.90 32.57 -8.54
CA ARG A 530 42.50 33.84 -8.15
C ARG A 530 43.87 33.83 -8.81
N SER A 531 43.97 34.47 -9.98
CA SER A 531 45.23 34.97 -10.49
C SER A 531 45.71 35.99 -9.47
N GLY A 532 46.59 35.57 -8.57
CA GLY A 532 47.41 36.51 -7.82
C GLY A 532 48.36 37.16 -8.82
N ASN A 533 48.02 38.37 -9.23
CA ASN A 533 49.02 39.37 -9.56
C ASN A 533 49.34 40.08 -8.25
N GLU A 534 50.52 39.82 -7.70
CA GLU A 534 51.61 40.78 -7.44
C GLU A 534 52.71 40.10 -6.63
#